data_AF-A0A949UF12-F1
#
_entry.id   AF-A0A949UF12-F1
#
_cell.length_a   1.000
_cell.length_b   1.000
_cell.length_c   1.000
_cell.angle_alpha   90.00
_cell.angle_beta   90.00
_cell.angle_gamma   90.00
#
_symmetry.space_group_name_H-M   'P 1'
#
loop_
_entity.id
_entity.type
_entity.pdbx_description
1 polymer ?
#
loop_
_entity_poly.entity_id
_entity_poly.type
_entity_poly.pdbx_seq_one_letter_code
_entity_poly.pdbx_strand_id
1 'polypeptide(L)'
;MNTHAYLRAYMAGIVVPTIVLLIVLTAFIVTRFVFNCPIPIERAIIFPMAVVPSLFGVWNMFYLWLKPHRHLPIGLHGAILPFLLVPSGYLIGSVLSIIRLTSQGAVYFDAFKVPYAYFVFGFAIALIAYYLVWKYLVGFFNQVLGIA
;
A
#
# COMPACT_ATOMS: atom_id res chain seq x y z
N MET A 1 9.80 -18.07 22.48
CA MET A 1 9.46 -17.39 21.20
C MET A 1 10.35 -16.16 20.90
N ASN A 2 11.59 -16.07 21.43
CA ASN A 2 12.45 -14.88 21.28
C ASN A 2 13.42 -14.92 20.09
N THR A 3 13.39 -15.98 19.26
CA THR A 3 14.48 -16.26 18.33
C THR A 3 14.39 -15.56 16.98
N HIS A 4 13.23 -15.01 16.60
CA HIS A 4 13.01 -14.46 15.24
C HIS A 4 12.28 -13.11 15.24
N ALA A 5 12.92 -12.07 15.78
CA ALA A 5 12.34 -10.73 15.87
C ALA A 5 11.99 -10.13 14.49
N TYR A 6 12.83 -10.33 13.48
CA TYR A 6 12.58 -9.87 12.12
C TYR A 6 11.42 -10.61 11.43
N LEU A 7 11.29 -11.93 11.64
CA LEU A 7 10.16 -12.68 11.11
C LEU A 7 8.84 -12.20 11.73
N ARG A 8 8.83 -11.93 13.04
CA ARG A 8 7.69 -11.34 13.74
C ARG A 8 7.34 -9.96 13.19
N ALA A 9 8.34 -9.11 12.92
CA ALA A 9 8.12 -7.80 12.30
C ALA A 9 7.54 -7.94 10.88
N TYR A 10 8.07 -8.86 10.08
CA TYR A 10 7.51 -9.16 8.76
C TYR A 10 6.04 -9.57 8.87
N MET A 11 5.73 -10.54 9.74
CA MET A 11 4.37 -11.04 9.95
C MET A 11 3.41 -9.94 10.40
N ALA A 12 3.81 -9.07 11.33
CA ALA A 12 2.98 -7.93 11.74
C ALA A 12 2.74 -6.93 10.59
N GLY A 13 3.76 -6.70 9.75
CA GLY A 13 3.67 -5.77 8.64
C GLY A 13 2.73 -6.24 7.53
N ILE A 14 2.69 -7.54 7.23
CA ILE A 14 1.86 -8.07 6.13
C ILE A 14 0.37 -8.17 6.45
N VAL A 15 -0.04 -8.17 7.74
CA VAL A 15 -1.46 -8.43 8.12
C VAL A 15 -2.39 -7.41 7.49
N VAL A 16 -2.12 -6.13 7.71
CA VAL A 16 -3.00 -5.03 7.26
C VAL A 16 -3.17 -5.01 5.74
N PRO A 17 -2.09 -4.96 4.92
CA PRO A 17 -2.25 -4.96 3.47
C PRO A 17 -2.93 -6.25 2.97
N THR A 18 -2.69 -7.41 3.60
CA THR A 18 -3.38 -8.66 3.20
C THR A 18 -4.89 -8.55 3.39
N ILE A 19 -5.36 -8.04 4.53
CA ILE A 19 -6.80 -7.84 4.79
C ILE A 19 -7.40 -6.86 3.78
N VAL A 20 -6.71 -5.73 3.54
CA VAL A 20 -7.18 -4.71 2.58
C VAL A 20 -7.26 -5.29 1.17
N LEU A 21 -6.26 -6.07 0.74
CA LEU A 21 -6.25 -6.67 -0.58
C LEU A 21 -7.33 -7.74 -0.75
N LEU A 22 -7.69 -8.48 0.30
CA LEU A 22 -8.83 -9.38 0.25
C LEU A 22 -10.13 -8.61 -0.02
N ILE A 23 -10.33 -7.46 0.62
CA ILE A 23 -11.49 -6.58 0.37
C ILE A 23 -11.47 -6.08 -1.08
N VAL A 24 -10.31 -5.63 -1.58
CA VAL A 24 -10.14 -5.19 -2.97
C VAL A 24 -10.45 -6.34 -3.95
N LEU A 25 -9.98 -7.56 -3.67
CA LEU A 25 -10.25 -8.73 -4.48
C LEU A 25 -11.75 -9.06 -4.51
N THR A 26 -12.44 -8.98 -3.36
CA THR A 26 -13.90 -9.16 -3.30
C THR A 26 -14.62 -8.13 -4.16
N ALA A 27 -14.27 -6.85 -4.04
CA ALA A 27 -14.86 -5.78 -4.85
C ALA A 27 -14.62 -6.02 -6.36
N PHE A 28 -13.43 -6.49 -6.72
CA PHE A 28 -13.11 -6.87 -8.10
C PHE A 28 -13.98 -8.02 -8.60
N ILE A 29 -14.11 -9.11 -7.84
CA ILE A 29 -14.92 -10.26 -8.22
C ILE A 29 -16.37 -9.84 -8.45
N VAL A 30 -16.94 -9.05 -7.53
CA VAL A 30 -18.31 -8.54 -7.67
C VAL A 30 -18.45 -7.66 -8.93
N THR A 31 -17.54 -6.71 -9.13
CA THR A 31 -17.58 -5.81 -10.29
C THR A 31 -17.44 -6.55 -11.63
N ARG A 32 -16.57 -7.56 -11.68
CA ARG A 32 -16.29 -8.34 -12.89
C ARG A 32 -17.40 -9.33 -13.21
N PHE A 33 -17.82 -10.12 -12.24
CA PHE A 33 -18.70 -11.28 -12.49
C PHE A 33 -20.17 -10.99 -12.21
N VAL A 34 -20.50 -10.07 -11.30
CA VAL A 34 -21.90 -9.69 -11.03
C VAL A 34 -22.34 -8.55 -11.94
N PHE A 35 -21.50 -7.51 -12.06
CA PHE A 35 -21.81 -6.33 -12.87
C PHE A 35 -21.29 -6.38 -14.32
N ASN A 36 -20.61 -7.45 -14.73
CA ASN A 36 -20.11 -7.67 -16.10
C ASN A 36 -19.26 -6.52 -16.66
N CYS A 37 -18.50 -5.84 -15.80
CA CYS A 37 -17.65 -4.74 -16.23
C CYS A 37 -16.52 -5.23 -17.16
N PRO A 38 -16.41 -4.75 -18.41
CA PRO A 38 -15.47 -5.29 -19.41
C PRO A 38 -14.03 -4.77 -19.26
N ILE A 39 -13.73 -4.01 -18.21
CA ILE A 39 -12.44 -3.34 -18.03
C ILE A 39 -11.38 -4.37 -17.58
N PRO A 40 -10.17 -4.38 -18.17
CA PRO A 40 -9.11 -5.35 -17.84
C PRO A 40 -8.38 -5.00 -16.53
N ILE A 41 -9.14 -4.88 -15.45
CA ILE A 41 -8.65 -4.50 -14.12
C ILE A 41 -7.77 -5.64 -13.53
N GLU A 42 -7.80 -6.86 -14.08
CA GLU A 42 -7.00 -7.98 -13.59
C GLU A 42 -5.50 -7.63 -13.54
N ARG A 43 -4.99 -7.00 -14.61
CA ARG A 43 -3.58 -6.61 -14.73
C ARG A 43 -3.18 -5.55 -13.70
N ALA A 44 -4.14 -4.73 -13.30
CA ALA A 44 -3.96 -3.68 -12.30
C ALA A 44 -3.84 -4.22 -10.89
N ILE A 45 -4.56 -5.30 -10.58
CA ILE A 45 -4.76 -5.78 -9.21
C ILE A 45 -3.74 -6.87 -8.87
N ILE A 46 -3.37 -7.73 -9.83
CA ILE A 46 -2.43 -8.84 -9.60
C ILE A 46 -1.08 -8.33 -9.08
N PHE A 47 -0.54 -7.26 -9.68
CA PHE A 47 0.77 -6.72 -9.28
C PHE A 47 0.77 -6.15 -7.84
N PRO A 48 -0.13 -5.25 -7.44
CA PRO A 48 -0.24 -4.80 -6.07
C PRO A 48 -0.47 -5.93 -5.08
N MET A 49 -1.30 -6.93 -5.44
CA MET A 49 -1.59 -8.05 -4.55
C MET A 49 -0.34 -8.87 -4.20
N ALA A 50 0.59 -9.03 -5.15
CA ALA A 50 1.82 -9.78 -4.93
C ALA A 50 2.90 -8.95 -4.20
N VAL A 51 3.00 -7.65 -4.52
CA VAL A 51 4.15 -6.83 -4.12
C VAL A 51 3.89 -6.04 -2.84
N VAL A 52 2.69 -5.49 -2.67
CA VAL A 52 2.40 -4.56 -1.56
C VAL A 52 2.54 -5.22 -0.19
N PRO A 53 2.01 -6.43 0.08
CA PRO A 53 2.17 -7.07 1.39
C PRO A 53 3.64 -7.28 1.73
N SER A 54 4.40 -7.81 0.77
CA SER A 54 5.83 -8.09 0.93
C SER A 54 6.62 -6.81 1.25
N LEU A 55 6.35 -5.71 0.55
CA LEU A 55 6.97 -4.41 0.82
C LEU A 55 6.62 -3.87 2.22
N PHE A 56 5.37 -3.99 2.65
CA PHE A 56 4.97 -3.62 4.00
C PHE A 56 5.68 -4.45 5.07
N GLY A 57 5.77 -5.77 4.87
CA GLY A 57 6.48 -6.67 5.77
C GLY A 57 7.96 -6.29 5.90
N VAL A 58 8.64 -6.09 4.76
CA VAL A 58 10.05 -5.67 4.72
C VAL A 58 10.24 -4.27 5.33
N TRP A 59 9.32 -3.34 5.07
CA TRP A 59 9.39 -1.99 5.65
C TRP A 59 9.24 -1.99 7.17
N ASN A 60 8.44 -2.91 7.72
CA ASN A 60 8.32 -3.09 9.16
C ASN A 60 9.55 -3.81 9.77
N MET A 61 10.18 -4.73 9.04
CA MET A 61 11.50 -5.26 9.43
C MET A 61 12.55 -4.15 9.49
N PHE A 62 12.56 -3.25 8.49
CA PHE A 62 13.47 -2.13 8.42
C PHE A 62 13.24 -1.13 9.57
N TYR A 63 11.97 -0.89 9.96
CA TYR A 63 11.63 -0.13 11.16
C TYR A 63 12.29 -0.72 12.42
N LEU A 64 12.17 -2.04 12.61
CA LEU A 64 12.73 -2.71 13.78
C LEU A 64 14.27 -2.59 13.82
N TRP A 65 14.93 -2.68 12.67
CA TRP A 65 16.37 -2.46 12.54
C TRP A 65 16.78 -1.01 12.87
N LEU A 66 15.96 -0.03 12.49
CA LEU A 66 16.25 1.39 12.69
C LEU A 66 15.97 1.86 14.13
N LYS A 67 15.02 1.22 14.83
CA LYS A 67 14.53 1.58 16.18
C LYS A 67 15.64 1.80 17.23
N PRO A 68 16.69 0.96 17.33
CA PRO A 68 17.77 1.17 18.31
C PRO A 68 18.62 2.42 18.05
N HIS A 69 18.67 2.88 16.79
CA HIS A 69 19.53 3.98 16.35
C HIS A 69 18.77 5.29 16.21
N ARG A 70 17.46 5.22 15.94
CA ARG A 70 16.57 6.37 15.78
C ARG A 70 15.23 6.05 16.43
N HIS A 71 14.86 6.83 17.45
CA HIS A 71 13.56 6.75 18.14
C HIS A 71 12.41 7.31 17.28
N LEU A 72 12.34 6.91 16.01
CA LEU A 72 11.31 7.32 15.08
C LEU A 72 9.98 6.66 15.45
N PRO A 73 8.86 7.41 15.55
CA PRO A 73 7.54 6.81 15.70
C PRO A 73 7.17 5.96 14.49
N ILE A 74 6.62 4.75 14.72
CA ILE A 74 6.22 3.83 13.65
C ILE A 74 5.27 4.46 12.63
N GLY A 75 4.35 5.33 13.08
CA GLY A 75 3.43 6.04 12.18
C GLY A 75 4.15 6.93 11.18
N LEU A 76 5.20 7.64 11.63
CA LEU A 76 6.00 8.50 10.77
C LEU A 76 6.85 7.68 9.78
N HIS A 77 7.49 6.61 10.29
CA HIS A 77 8.23 5.67 9.45
C HIS A 77 7.35 5.06 8.36
N GLY A 78 6.14 4.64 8.73
CA GLY A 78 5.13 4.16 7.81
C GLY A 78 4.76 5.21 6.77
N ALA A 79 4.42 6.43 7.20
CA ALA A 79 4.00 7.52 6.31
C ALA A 79 5.06 7.95 5.27
N ILE A 80 6.32 7.53 5.40
CA ILE A 80 7.34 7.73 4.37
C ILE A 80 7.15 6.77 3.18
N LEU A 81 6.62 5.57 3.41
CA LEU A 81 6.50 4.54 2.40
C LEU A 81 5.68 4.95 1.16
N PRO A 82 4.55 5.68 1.26
CA PRO A 82 3.82 6.19 0.10
C PRO A 82 4.65 7.09 -0.81
N PHE A 83 5.60 7.86 -0.28
CA PHE A 83 6.49 8.69 -1.09
C PHE A 83 7.47 7.86 -1.93
N LEU A 84 7.70 6.60 -1.56
CA LEU A 84 8.46 5.65 -2.37
C LEU A 84 7.51 4.89 -3.32
N LEU A 85 6.38 4.42 -2.80
CA LEU A 85 5.43 3.59 -3.55
C LEU A 85 4.72 4.34 -4.68
N VAL A 86 4.31 5.60 -4.47
CA VAL A 86 3.57 6.36 -5.48
C VAL A 86 4.41 6.64 -6.73
N PRO A 87 5.65 7.18 -6.62
CA PRO A 87 6.51 7.35 -7.79
C PRO A 87 6.86 6.02 -8.45
N SER A 88 7.17 4.98 -7.65
CA SER A 88 7.50 3.65 -8.18
C SER A 88 6.31 3.03 -8.93
N GLY A 89 5.11 3.14 -8.37
CA GLY A 89 3.86 2.67 -8.98
C GLY A 89 3.53 3.44 -10.26
N TYR A 90 3.79 4.75 -10.29
CA TYR A 90 3.65 5.55 -11.50
C TYR A 90 4.62 5.11 -12.60
N LEU A 91 5.91 4.90 -12.27
CA LEU A 91 6.91 4.45 -13.23
C LEU A 91 6.54 3.08 -13.81
N ILE A 92 6.20 2.12 -12.96
CA ILE A 92 5.78 0.77 -13.38
C ILE A 92 4.50 0.85 -14.22
N GLY A 93 3.51 1.63 -13.77
CA GLY A 93 2.26 1.84 -14.51
C GLY A 93 2.48 2.50 -15.87
N SER A 94 3.45 3.40 -15.99
CA SER A 94 3.80 4.05 -17.25
C SER A 94 4.48 3.06 -18.21
N VAL A 95 5.44 2.27 -17.72
CA VAL A 95 6.13 1.23 -18.51
C VAL A 95 5.15 0.17 -19.01
N LEU A 96 4.19 -0.22 -18.17
CA LEU A 96 3.14 -1.18 -18.52
C LEU A 96 1.98 -0.57 -19.32
N SER A 97 2.05 0.71 -19.69
CA SER A 97 0.98 1.44 -20.41
C SER A 97 -0.38 1.39 -19.68
N ILE A 98 -0.36 1.29 -18.35
CA ILE A 98 -1.53 1.34 -17.49
C ILE A 98 -1.92 2.79 -17.18
N ILE A 99 -0.92 3.67 -17.03
CA ILE A 99 -1.11 5.08 -16.65
C ILE A 99 -0.46 5.98 -17.70
N ARG A 100 -1.19 7.01 -18.15
CA ARG A 100 -0.68 8.06 -19.03
C ARG A 100 -1.03 9.43 -18.47
N LEU A 101 -0.04 10.30 -18.30
CA LEU A 101 -0.29 11.70 -17.96
C LEU A 101 -0.70 12.50 -19.18
N THR A 102 -1.67 13.38 -19.01
CA THR A 102 -2.18 14.32 -20.01
C THR A 102 -2.19 15.73 -19.43
N SER A 103 -2.41 16.75 -20.25
CA SER A 103 -2.46 18.14 -19.80
C SER A 103 -3.53 18.43 -18.72
N GLN A 104 -4.54 17.57 -18.57
CA GLN A 104 -5.67 17.78 -17.66
C GLN A 104 -5.84 16.70 -16.58
N GLY A 105 -4.95 15.70 -16.53
CA GLY A 105 -5.04 14.63 -15.54
C GLY A 105 -4.33 13.35 -15.95
N ALA A 106 -4.48 12.31 -15.14
CA ALA A 106 -3.98 10.97 -15.43
C ALA A 106 -5.10 10.13 -16.05
N VAL A 107 -4.78 9.44 -17.15
CA VAL A 107 -5.65 8.46 -17.78
C VAL A 107 -5.18 7.07 -17.37
N TYR A 108 -6.09 6.27 -16.82
CA TYR A 108 -5.87 4.90 -16.40
C TYR A 108 -6.57 3.94 -17.37
N PHE A 109 -5.86 2.91 -17.83
CA PHE A 109 -6.36 1.88 -18.77
C PHE A 109 -7.00 2.45 -20.03
N ASP A 110 -6.59 3.64 -20.47
CA ASP A 110 -7.20 4.40 -21.57
C ASP A 110 -8.72 4.63 -21.44
N ALA A 111 -9.29 4.44 -20.25
CA ALA A 111 -10.73 4.47 -20.01
C ALA A 111 -11.14 5.48 -18.92
N PHE A 112 -10.32 5.64 -17.88
CA PHE A 112 -10.65 6.50 -16.73
C PHE A 112 -9.73 7.70 -16.65
N LYS A 113 -10.28 8.91 -16.79
CA LYS A 113 -9.55 10.15 -16.59
C LYS A 113 -9.77 10.66 -15.16
N VAL A 114 -8.68 10.81 -14.40
CA VAL A 114 -8.68 11.39 -13.05
C VAL A 114 -8.04 12.78 -13.10
N PRO A 115 -8.79 13.86 -12.83
CA PRO A 115 -8.24 15.23 -12.80
C PRO A 115 -7.21 15.46 -11.68
N TYR A 116 -6.23 16.34 -11.94
CA TYR A 116 -5.16 16.66 -10.99
C TYR A 116 -5.64 17.21 -9.63
N ALA A 117 -6.77 17.91 -9.60
CA ALA A 117 -7.34 18.42 -8.36
C ALA A 117 -7.65 17.30 -7.35
N TYR A 118 -8.14 16.14 -7.81
CA TYR A 118 -8.43 15.01 -6.93
C TYR A 118 -7.18 14.36 -6.36
N PHE A 119 -6.05 14.43 -7.07
CA PHE A 119 -4.80 13.88 -6.56
C PHE A 119 -4.31 14.63 -5.33
N VAL A 120 -4.40 15.96 -5.29
CA VAL A 120 -3.89 16.74 -4.15
C VAL A 120 -4.66 16.41 -2.86
N PHE A 121 -5.98 16.53 -2.90
CA PHE A 121 -6.82 16.25 -1.74
C PHE A 121 -6.86 14.76 -1.40
N GLY A 122 -6.97 13.91 -2.43
CA GLY A 122 -6.98 12.46 -2.26
C GLY A 122 -5.67 11.95 -1.65
N PHE A 123 -4.53 12.46 -2.10
CA PHE A 123 -3.22 12.10 -1.55
C PHE A 123 -3.08 12.54 -0.09
N ALA A 124 -3.50 13.76 0.26
CA ALA A 124 -3.45 14.23 1.64
C ALA A 124 -4.29 13.36 2.59
N ILE A 125 -5.54 13.07 2.20
CA ILE A 125 -6.43 12.21 2.99
C ILE A 125 -5.85 10.79 3.09
N ALA A 126 -5.39 10.24 1.97
CA ALA A 126 -4.78 8.91 1.93
C ALA A 126 -3.55 8.83 2.83
N LEU A 127 -2.70 9.86 2.83
CA LEU A 127 -1.50 9.91 3.67
C LEU A 127 -1.85 9.94 5.16
N ILE A 128 -2.88 10.70 5.56
CA ILE A 128 -3.38 10.72 6.93
C ILE A 128 -3.90 9.34 7.32
N ALA A 129 -4.76 8.73 6.50
CA ALA A 129 -5.27 7.39 6.76
C ALA A 129 -4.14 6.36 6.86
N TYR A 130 -3.14 6.46 5.98
CA TYR A 130 -1.97 5.61 5.96
C TYR A 130 -1.12 5.76 7.23
N TYR A 131 -0.88 6.99 7.68
CA TYR A 131 -0.22 7.27 8.96
C TYR A 131 -0.95 6.61 10.13
N LEU A 132 -2.29 6.74 10.19
CA LEU A 132 -3.11 6.16 11.25
C LEU A 132 -3.06 4.63 11.23
N VAL A 133 -3.11 4.01 10.05
CA VAL A 133 -2.95 2.56 9.89
C VAL A 133 -1.63 2.08 10.47
N TRP A 134 -0.52 2.77 10.16
CA TRP A 134 0.78 2.40 10.70
C TRP A 134 0.88 2.62 12.21
N LYS A 135 0.38 3.77 12.69
CA LYS A 135 0.42 4.12 14.11
C LYS A 135 -0.39 3.15 14.96
N TYR A 136 -1.61 2.83 14.55
CA TYR A 136 -2.56 2.08 15.38
C TYR A 136 -2.61 0.61 15.04
N LEU A 137 -2.74 0.22 13.77
CA LEU A 137 -2.88 -1.20 13.40
C LEU A 137 -1.52 -1.91 13.41
N VAL A 138 -0.54 -1.41 12.65
CA VAL A 138 0.79 -2.04 12.61
C VAL A 138 1.49 -1.91 13.96
N GLY A 139 1.35 -0.76 14.62
CA GLY A 139 1.81 -0.56 16.00
C GLY A 139 1.23 -1.59 16.97
N PHE A 140 -0.08 -1.84 16.91
CA PHE A 140 -0.75 -2.87 17.72
C PHE A 140 -0.19 -4.27 17.43
N PHE A 141 -0.07 -4.68 16.16
CA PHE A 141 0.50 -5.99 15.83
C PHE A 141 1.95 -6.12 16.28
N ASN A 142 2.73 -5.04 16.24
CA ASN A 142 4.09 -5.04 16.78
C ASN A 142 4.11 -5.21 18.31
N GLN A 143 3.12 -4.67 19.04
CA GLN A 143 2.99 -4.84 20.49
C GLN A 143 2.55 -6.26 20.86
N VAL A 144 1.54 -6.82 20.19
CA VAL A 144 1.12 -8.24 20.32
C VAL A 144 2.28 -9.17 19.99
N LEU A 145 2.98 -8.81 18.93
CA LEU A 145 4.34 -9.14 18.56
C LEU A 145 5.27 -9.31 19.76
N GLY A 146 5.36 -8.30 20.63
CA GLY A 146 6.45 -8.10 21.59
C GLY A 146 7.71 -7.51 20.95
N ILE A 147 7.58 -6.76 19.85
CA ILE A 147 8.67 -6.08 19.11
C ILE A 147 8.59 -4.54 19.19
N ALA A 148 7.44 -3.98 19.56
CA ALA A 148 7.25 -2.56 19.85
C ALA A 148 7.39 -2.27 21.34
#